data_AF-A0A060Z360-F1
#
_entry.id   AF-A0A060Z360-F1
#
_cell.length_a   1.000
_cell.length_b   1.000
_cell.length_c   1.000
_cell.angle_alpha   90.00
_cell.angle_beta   90.00
_cell.angle_gamma   90.00
#
_symmetry.space_group_name_H-M   'P 1'
#
loop_
_entity.id
_entity.type
_entity.pdbx_description
1 polymer ?
#
loop_
_entity_poly.entity_id
_entity_poly.type
_entity_poly.pdbx_seq_one_letter_code
_entity_poly.pdbx_strand_id
1 'polypeptide(L)'
;IYYFDFLWLLLFQESLARLQRAFARKWEFIFMQAEAQAKVDKKRDKIERKILDSQERAFWDVHRPVPGCVNTTEVDIKKSSRMKNPQKTRKSVYGPQNDVRTHSPTHTPAPEAKPATEEQLQDQINYWGGQLDRHRLKMSKVAESLLAYTEQYVEYDPFITSTDPSNPWISDDTAVWELEASKEPGQQRVKRWAFGINEVLKDQVGREQFLKFLESEFSSENLR
;
A
#
# COMPACT_ATOMS: atom_id res chain seq x y z
N ILE A 1 35.40 -0.65 11.84
CA ILE A 1 35.02 -0.86 13.26
C ILE A 1 35.19 0.45 14.04
N TYR A 2 36.40 1.02 14.14
CA TYR A 2 36.65 2.27 14.87
C TYR A 2 35.82 3.50 14.45
N TYR A 3 35.50 3.66 13.17
CA TYR A 3 34.71 4.81 12.69
C TYR A 3 33.24 4.74 13.12
N PHE A 4 32.68 3.54 13.24
CA PHE A 4 31.29 3.33 13.64
C PHE A 4 31.12 3.53 15.15
N ASP A 5 32.08 3.05 15.95
CA ASP A 5 32.10 3.29 17.40
C ASP A 5 32.30 4.77 17.74
N PHE A 6 33.13 5.49 16.99
CA PHE A 6 33.35 6.92 17.21
C PHE A 6 32.11 7.76 16.87
N LEU A 7 31.46 7.48 15.72
CA LEU A 7 30.23 8.18 15.34
C LEU A 7 29.07 7.87 16.30
N TRP A 8 28.97 6.62 16.74
CA TRP A 8 27.97 6.19 17.72
C TRP A 8 28.19 6.86 19.08
N LEU A 9 29.44 6.96 19.55
CA LEU A 9 29.77 7.66 20.79
C LEU A 9 29.44 9.16 20.71
N LEU A 10 29.73 9.81 19.58
CA LEU A 10 29.43 11.23 19.37
C LEU A 10 27.91 11.48 19.33
N LEU A 11 27.16 10.65 18.61
CA LEU A 11 25.70 10.72 18.56
C LEU A 11 25.05 10.42 19.91
N PHE A 12 25.60 9.47 20.65
CA PHE A 12 25.17 9.17 22.01
C PHE A 12 25.37 10.37 22.93
N GLN A 13 26.52 11.04 22.86
CA GLN A 13 26.80 12.25 23.63
C GLN A 13 25.85 13.40 23.28
N GLU A 14 25.57 13.63 22.00
CA GLU A 14 24.63 14.66 21.57
C GLU A 14 23.20 14.38 22.04
N SER A 15 22.76 13.12 21.91
CA SER A 15 21.45 12.66 22.40
C SER A 15 21.35 12.80 23.92
N LEU A 16 22.41 12.42 24.66
CA LEU A 16 22.49 12.54 26.11
C LEU A 16 22.40 14.00 26.56
N ALA A 17 23.15 14.91 25.91
CA ALA A 17 23.10 16.34 26.21
C ALA A 17 21.71 16.94 25.95
N ARG A 18 20.99 16.45 24.94
CA ARG A 18 19.60 16.84 24.66
C ARG A 18 18.64 16.30 25.72
N LEU A 19 18.78 15.04 26.13
CA LEU A 19 17.96 14.41 27.16
C LEU A 19 18.18 15.05 28.54
N GLN A 20 19.42 15.37 28.91
CA GLN A 20 19.75 16.09 30.15
C GLN A 20 19.06 17.45 30.22
N ARG A 21 19.07 18.21 29.12
CA ARG A 21 18.34 19.48 29.03
C ARG A 21 16.83 19.28 29.13
N ALA A 22 16.27 18.31 28.42
CA ALA A 22 14.83 18.05 28.41
C ALA A 22 14.29 17.55 29.78
N PHE A 23 15.09 16.76 30.50
CA PHE A 23 14.71 16.11 31.76
C PHE A 23 15.45 16.65 32.99
N ALA A 24 15.98 17.88 32.94
CA ALA A 24 16.84 18.45 34.00
C ALA A 24 16.26 18.32 35.42
N ARG A 25 14.95 18.58 35.60
CA ARG A 25 14.28 18.49 36.91
C ARG A 25 14.14 17.07 37.46
N LYS A 26 14.20 16.06 36.60
CA LYS A 26 14.11 14.63 36.97
C LYS A 26 15.45 13.91 36.82
N TRP A 27 16.53 14.65 36.55
CA TRP A 27 17.82 14.05 36.23
C TRP A 27 18.38 13.20 37.37
N GLU A 28 18.26 13.68 38.61
CA GLU A 28 18.67 12.93 39.81
C GLU A 28 18.00 11.55 39.92
N PHE A 29 16.70 11.48 39.57
CA PHE A 29 15.98 10.21 39.56
C PHE A 29 16.47 9.28 38.45
N ILE A 30 16.68 9.81 37.24
CA ILE A 30 17.21 9.04 36.10
C ILE A 30 18.61 8.50 36.43
N PHE A 31 19.46 9.32 37.04
CA PHE A 31 20.80 8.94 37.46
C PHE A 31 20.77 7.85 38.53
N MET A 32 19.93 8.02 39.56
CA MET A 32 19.76 7.01 40.62
C MET A 32 19.30 5.66 40.06
N GLN A 33 18.38 5.67 39.09
CA GLN A 33 17.92 4.45 38.42
C GLN A 33 19.04 3.80 37.58
N ALA A 34 19.80 4.59 36.82
CA ALA A 34 20.94 4.11 36.04
C ALA A 34 22.05 3.52 36.93
N GLU A 35 22.32 4.14 38.07
CA GLU A 35 23.31 3.65 39.05
C GLU A 35 22.88 2.32 39.67
N ALA A 36 21.59 2.19 40.04
CA ALA A 36 21.04 0.93 40.54
C ALA A 36 21.14 -0.20 39.50
N GLN A 37 20.84 0.09 38.23
CA GLN A 37 20.97 -0.87 37.13
C GLN A 37 22.43 -1.31 36.92
N ALA A 38 23.37 -0.36 36.89
CA ALA A 38 24.80 -0.66 36.77
C ALA A 38 25.34 -1.51 37.93
N LYS A 39 24.80 -1.35 39.15
CA LYS A 39 25.14 -2.19 40.31
C LYS A 39 24.67 -3.63 40.14
N VAL A 40 23.51 -3.86 39.52
CA VAL A 40 23.02 -5.20 39.18
C VAL A 40 23.87 -5.82 38.08
N ASP A 41 24.20 -5.07 37.04
CA ASP A 41 24.99 -5.59 35.90
C ASP A 41 26.41 -5.99 36.31
N LYS A 42 26.99 -5.28 37.29
CA LYS A 42 28.30 -5.64 37.88
C LYS A 42 28.32 -6.99 38.59
N LYS A 43 27.17 -7.49 39.06
CA LYS A 43 27.06 -8.80 39.72
C LYS A 43 26.98 -9.97 38.74
N ARG A 44 26.76 -9.71 37.45
CA ARG A 44 26.71 -10.73 36.40
C ARG A 44 28.09 -11.12 35.89
N ASP A 45 28.19 -12.33 35.35
CA ASP A 45 29.40 -12.84 34.72
C ASP A 45 29.75 -12.05 33.45
N LYS A 46 31.04 -12.03 33.11
CA LYS A 46 31.58 -11.20 32.03
C LYS A 46 30.95 -11.51 30.66
N ILE A 47 30.67 -12.77 30.38
CA ILE A 47 30.07 -13.21 29.11
C ILE A 47 28.60 -12.79 29.06
N GLU A 48 27.84 -13.07 30.11
CA GLU A 48 26.43 -12.71 30.21
C GLU A 48 26.22 -11.19 30.11
N ARG A 49 27.07 -10.40 30.80
CA ARG A 49 27.04 -8.94 30.73
C ARG A 49 27.24 -8.42 29.31
N LYS A 50 28.18 -9.00 28.54
CA LYS A 50 28.43 -8.60 27.15
C LYS A 50 27.24 -8.92 26.23
N ILE A 51 26.59 -10.05 26.44
CA ILE A 51 25.43 -10.45 25.63
C ILE A 51 24.26 -9.49 25.89
N LEU A 52 23.97 -9.21 27.17
CA LEU A 52 22.88 -8.30 27.54
C LEU A 52 23.14 -6.86 27.07
N ASP A 53 24.36 -6.35 27.23
CA ASP A 53 24.75 -5.02 26.73
C ASP A 53 24.61 -4.95 25.20
N SER A 54 25.01 -6.00 24.48
CA SER A 54 24.83 -6.08 23.02
C SER A 54 23.35 -6.15 22.62
N GLN A 55 22.50 -6.84 23.36
CA GLN A 55 21.05 -6.90 23.09
C GLN A 55 20.37 -5.56 23.33
N GLU A 56 20.70 -4.90 24.45
CA GLU A 56 20.20 -3.57 24.75
C GLU A 56 20.65 -2.54 23.71
N ARG A 57 21.91 -2.63 23.27
CA ARG A 57 22.43 -1.80 22.17
C ARG A 57 21.63 -2.02 20.88
N ALA A 58 21.41 -3.27 20.49
CA ALA A 58 20.63 -3.60 19.30
C ALA A 58 19.18 -3.08 19.38
N PHE A 59 18.56 -3.11 20.56
CA PHE A 59 17.24 -2.51 20.77
C PHE A 59 17.25 -1.00 20.50
N TRP A 60 18.25 -0.29 21.02
CA TRP A 60 18.37 1.16 20.83
C TRP A 60 18.76 1.54 19.41
N ASP A 61 19.58 0.74 18.72
CA ASP A 61 19.92 0.97 17.32
C ASP A 61 18.68 0.96 16.40
N VAL A 62 17.64 0.18 16.75
CA VAL A 62 16.36 0.17 16.03
C VAL A 62 15.50 1.41 16.35
N HIS A 63 15.43 1.82 17.63
CA HIS A 63 14.52 2.88 18.07
C HIS A 63 15.13 4.29 18.02
N ARG A 64 16.46 4.38 17.91
CA ARG A 64 17.26 5.59 17.80
C ARG A 64 18.35 5.35 16.75
N PRO A 65 17.95 5.08 15.49
CA PRO A 65 18.91 4.78 14.45
C PRO A 65 19.85 5.96 14.21
N VAL A 66 21.04 5.64 13.72
CA VAL A 66 22.03 6.64 13.28
C VAL A 66 21.38 7.55 12.22
N PRO A 67 21.57 8.88 12.29
CA PRO A 67 21.04 9.78 11.27
C PRO A 67 21.44 9.35 9.85
N GLY A 68 20.48 9.26 8.95
CA GLY A 68 20.67 8.74 7.59
C GLY A 68 20.31 7.26 7.41
N CYS A 69 20.16 6.49 8.50
CA CYS A 69 19.56 5.16 8.46
C CYS A 69 18.02 5.27 8.46
N VAL A 70 17.37 4.38 7.70
CA VAL A 70 15.91 4.28 7.68
C VAL A 70 15.39 3.86 9.06
N ASN A 71 14.43 4.62 9.59
CA ASN A 71 13.79 4.31 10.86
C ASN A 71 12.63 3.33 10.65
N THR A 72 12.86 2.05 10.97
CA THR A 72 11.87 0.98 10.79
C THR A 72 10.71 1.04 11.78
N THR A 73 10.80 1.89 12.82
CA THR A 73 9.71 2.10 13.79
C THR A 73 8.71 3.16 13.34
N GLU A 74 8.98 3.87 12.25
CA GLU A 74 8.05 4.85 11.70
C GLU A 74 6.82 4.15 11.13
N VAL A 75 5.65 4.58 11.59
CA VAL A 75 4.35 4.05 11.15
C VAL A 75 3.65 5.11 10.33
N ASP A 76 3.17 4.72 9.16
CA ASP A 76 2.36 5.59 8.30
C ASP A 76 1.23 6.28 9.09
N ILE A 77 1.00 7.55 8.80
CA ILE A 77 0.06 8.40 9.57
C ILE A 77 -1.37 7.86 9.54
N LYS A 78 -1.80 7.24 8.43
CA LYS A 78 -3.13 6.64 8.32
C LYS A 78 -3.23 5.39 9.19
N LYS A 79 -2.16 4.57 9.25
CA LYS A 79 -2.10 3.40 10.13
C LYS A 79 -2.08 3.81 11.61
N SER A 80 -1.31 4.84 11.94
CA SER A 80 -1.25 5.43 13.29
C SER A 80 -2.60 5.98 13.76
N SER A 81 -3.34 6.65 12.86
CA SER A 81 -4.68 7.18 13.17
C SER A 81 -5.71 6.08 13.43
N ARG A 82 -5.70 5.01 12.63
CA ARG A 82 -6.61 3.85 12.77
C ARG A 82 -6.42 3.13 14.10
N MET A 83 -5.18 2.97 14.56
CA MET A 83 -4.87 2.30 15.81
C MET A 83 -5.37 3.08 17.05
N LYS A 84 -5.47 4.40 16.95
CA LYS A 84 -6.00 5.26 18.01
C LYS A 84 -7.54 5.29 18.06
N ASN A 85 -8.24 4.79 17.03
CA ASN A 85 -9.70 4.84 16.96
C ASN A 85 -10.30 3.57 16.32
N PRO A 86 -10.14 2.39 16.94
CA PRO A 86 -10.52 1.09 16.36
C PRO A 86 -12.03 0.92 16.12
N GLN A 87 -12.85 1.76 16.75
CA GLN A 87 -14.32 1.74 16.58
C GLN A 87 -14.75 2.32 15.22
N LYS A 88 -13.98 3.24 14.61
CA LYS A 88 -14.30 3.81 13.30
C LYS A 88 -13.88 2.91 12.13
N THR A 89 -12.99 1.95 12.37
CA THR A 89 -12.46 1.05 11.33
C THR A 89 -13.29 -0.21 11.08
N ARG A 90 -14.35 -0.44 11.85
CA ARG A 90 -15.25 -1.60 11.65
C ARG A 90 -16.11 -1.53 10.39
N LYS A 91 -16.16 -0.41 9.68
CA LYS A 91 -16.88 -0.27 8.41
C LYS A 91 -15.89 -0.39 7.23
N SER A 92 -15.30 -1.57 7.05
CA SER A 92 -14.70 -1.94 5.76
C SER A 92 -15.71 -2.81 5.02
N VAL A 93 -16.05 -2.40 3.80
CA VAL A 93 -17.09 -3.03 2.97
C VAL A 93 -16.60 -4.33 2.30
N TYR A 94 -15.28 -4.60 2.29
CA TYR A 94 -14.71 -5.83 1.71
C TYR A 94 -13.41 -6.27 2.42
N GLY A 95 -13.41 -6.51 3.73
CA GLY A 95 -12.22 -7.03 4.43
C GLY A 95 -12.53 -8.22 5.32
N PRO A 96 -11.83 -9.37 5.20
CA PRO A 96 -11.86 -10.36 6.26
C PRO A 96 -11.29 -9.72 7.53
N GLN A 97 -11.81 -10.15 8.67
CA GLN A 97 -11.42 -9.68 9.98
C GLN A 97 -9.94 -10.00 10.21
N ASN A 98 -9.05 -9.06 9.90
CA ASN A 98 -7.62 -9.24 10.11
C ASN A 98 -7.32 -9.10 11.60
N ASP A 99 -7.19 -10.25 12.29
CA ASP A 99 -6.54 -10.36 13.59
C ASP A 99 -5.04 -10.05 13.44
N VAL A 100 -4.70 -8.76 13.43
CA VAL A 100 -3.31 -8.31 13.54
C VAL A 100 -2.87 -8.48 14.99
N ARG A 101 -2.48 -9.71 15.35
CA ARG A 101 -1.73 -10.00 16.58
C ARG A 101 -0.28 -9.55 16.38
N THR A 102 -0.01 -8.30 16.70
CA THR A 102 1.35 -7.86 17.05
C THR A 102 1.38 -7.63 18.55
N HIS A 103 2.41 -8.18 19.19
CA HIS A 103 2.81 -8.10 20.60
C HIS A 103 2.38 -9.28 21.50
N SER A 104 3.36 -9.71 22.30
CA SER A 104 3.47 -10.85 23.23
C SER A 104 2.22 -11.15 24.07
N PRO A 105 2.05 -12.39 24.59
CA PRO A 105 0.82 -12.85 25.24
C PRO A 105 0.66 -12.20 26.62
N THR A 106 0.15 -10.98 26.66
CA THR A 106 -0.45 -10.42 27.87
C THR A 106 -1.94 -10.70 27.77
N HIS A 107 -2.47 -11.41 28.75
CA HIS A 107 -3.86 -11.85 28.86
C HIS A 107 -4.81 -10.64 29.00
N THR A 108 -5.11 -9.96 27.89
CA THR A 108 -6.25 -9.05 27.82
C THR A 108 -7.52 -9.91 27.72
N PRO A 109 -8.51 -9.73 28.61
CA PRO A 109 -9.77 -10.44 28.49
C PRO A 109 -10.38 -10.15 27.11
N ALA A 110 -10.89 -11.19 26.47
CA ALA A 110 -11.60 -11.09 25.20
C ALA A 110 -12.70 -10.02 25.35
N PRO A 111 -12.83 -9.07 24.40
CA PRO A 111 -13.89 -8.09 24.47
C PRO A 111 -15.23 -8.83 24.44
N GLU A 112 -16.00 -8.73 25.52
CA GLU A 112 -17.36 -9.26 25.61
C GLU A 112 -18.15 -8.77 24.40
N ALA A 113 -18.58 -9.71 23.55
CA ALA A 113 -19.44 -9.41 22.43
C ALA A 113 -20.77 -8.91 23.00
N LYS A 114 -20.95 -7.58 23.04
CA LYS A 114 -22.25 -7.00 23.36
C LYS A 114 -23.30 -7.62 22.41
N PRO A 115 -24.43 -8.13 22.93
CA PRO A 115 -25.48 -8.64 22.07
C PRO A 115 -25.94 -7.52 21.13
N ALA A 116 -26.09 -7.86 19.85
CA ALA A 116 -26.48 -6.89 18.83
C ALA A 116 -27.86 -6.32 19.18
N THR A 117 -28.03 -5.00 19.01
CA THR A 117 -29.33 -4.36 19.20
C THR A 117 -30.29 -4.76 18.07
N GLU A 118 -31.59 -4.66 18.31
CA GLU A 118 -32.62 -4.98 17.31
C GLU A 118 -32.43 -4.19 16.01
N GLU A 119 -32.11 -2.90 16.12
CA GLU A 119 -31.77 -2.03 14.98
C GLU A 119 -30.57 -2.56 14.19
N GLN A 120 -29.51 -3.04 14.86
CA GLN A 120 -28.34 -3.63 14.21
C GLN A 120 -28.66 -4.94 13.50
N LEU A 121 -29.63 -5.71 13.99
CA LEU A 121 -30.09 -6.93 13.34
C LEU A 121 -30.91 -6.60 12.09
N GLN A 122 -31.79 -5.60 12.17
CA GLN A 122 -32.57 -5.14 11.02
C GLN A 122 -31.68 -4.61 9.89
N ASP A 123 -30.66 -3.81 10.23
CA ASP A 123 -29.65 -3.34 9.27
C ASP A 123 -28.89 -4.49 8.62
N GLN A 124 -28.54 -5.53 9.38
CA GLN A 124 -27.89 -6.73 8.84
C GLN A 124 -28.82 -7.50 7.89
N ILE A 125 -30.10 -7.64 8.22
CA ILE A 125 -31.08 -8.30 7.35
C ILE A 125 -31.21 -7.53 6.04
N ASN A 126 -31.36 -6.20 6.10
CA ASN A 126 -31.43 -5.34 4.91
C ASN A 126 -30.16 -5.44 4.07
N TYR A 127 -28.99 -5.43 4.71
CA TYR A 127 -27.70 -5.59 4.04
C TYR A 127 -27.59 -6.94 3.32
N TRP A 128 -27.91 -8.04 4.01
CA TRP A 128 -27.83 -9.38 3.43
C TRP A 128 -28.89 -9.59 2.33
N GLY A 129 -30.10 -9.06 2.50
CA GLY A 129 -31.12 -9.03 1.46
C GLY A 129 -30.58 -8.38 0.18
N GLY A 130 -30.01 -7.18 0.31
CA GLY A 130 -29.37 -6.49 -0.82
C GLY A 130 -28.19 -7.27 -1.44
N GLN A 131 -27.44 -8.07 -0.67
CA GLN A 131 -26.38 -8.92 -1.22
C GLN A 131 -26.90 -10.17 -1.96
N LEU A 132 -28.11 -10.64 -1.65
CA LEU A 132 -28.73 -11.79 -2.31
C LEU A 132 -29.33 -11.40 -3.66
N ASP A 133 -29.88 -10.21 -3.77
CA ASP A 133 -30.49 -9.69 -5.01
C ASP A 133 -29.45 -9.34 -6.11
N ARG A 134 -28.15 -9.37 -5.78
CA ARG A 134 -27.09 -9.12 -6.75
C ARG A 134 -26.96 -10.28 -7.72
N HIS A 135 -27.15 -10.01 -9.00
CA HIS A 135 -26.86 -10.94 -10.09
C HIS A 135 -25.37 -11.32 -10.06
N ARG A 136 -25.09 -12.62 -9.86
CA ARG A 136 -23.73 -13.17 -9.86
C ARG A 136 -23.52 -14.06 -11.07
N LEU A 137 -22.32 -14.01 -11.64
CA LEU A 137 -21.89 -14.92 -12.69
C LEU A 137 -21.14 -16.11 -12.08
N LYS A 138 -21.20 -17.26 -12.77
CA LYS A 138 -20.39 -18.44 -12.40
C LYS A 138 -18.91 -18.10 -12.57
N MET A 139 -18.06 -18.59 -11.65
CA MET A 139 -16.63 -18.30 -11.68
C MET A 139 -15.96 -18.75 -12.98
N SER A 140 -16.37 -19.89 -13.55
CA SER A 140 -15.88 -20.35 -14.84
C SER A 140 -16.15 -19.34 -15.96
N LYS A 141 -17.36 -18.76 -16.01
CA LYS A 141 -17.71 -17.74 -17.00
C LYS A 141 -16.95 -16.44 -16.82
N VAL A 142 -16.72 -16.02 -15.58
CA VAL A 142 -15.88 -14.85 -15.29
C VAL A 142 -14.44 -15.08 -15.72
N ALA A 143 -13.87 -16.24 -15.38
CA ALA A 143 -12.50 -16.58 -15.76
C ALA A 143 -12.32 -16.66 -17.28
N GLU A 144 -13.21 -17.38 -17.98
CA GLU A 144 -13.23 -17.45 -19.46
C GLU A 144 -13.28 -16.06 -20.09
N SER A 145 -14.16 -15.18 -19.61
CA SER A 145 -14.30 -13.82 -20.13
C SER A 145 -13.05 -12.97 -19.90
N LEU A 146 -12.41 -13.08 -18.73
CA LEU A 146 -11.20 -12.31 -18.42
C LEU A 146 -10.00 -12.80 -19.24
N LEU A 147 -9.88 -14.11 -19.44
CA LEU A 147 -8.84 -14.69 -20.29
C LEU A 147 -9.01 -14.25 -21.74
N ALA A 148 -10.21 -14.39 -22.30
CA ALA A 148 -10.50 -13.96 -23.67
C ALA A 148 -10.25 -12.47 -23.87
N TYR A 149 -10.64 -11.62 -22.91
CA TYR A 149 -10.32 -10.19 -22.97
C TYR A 149 -8.81 -9.95 -22.94
N THR A 150 -8.08 -10.61 -22.06
CA THR A 150 -6.62 -10.41 -21.97
C THR A 150 -5.91 -10.87 -23.25
N GLU A 151 -6.31 -12.02 -23.79
CA GLU A 151 -5.76 -12.57 -25.03
C GLU A 151 -6.04 -11.67 -26.24
N GLN A 152 -7.21 -11.03 -26.28
CA GLN A 152 -7.58 -10.07 -27.33
C GLN A 152 -6.68 -8.82 -27.33
N TYR A 153 -6.18 -8.39 -26.17
CA TYR A 153 -5.36 -7.18 -26.03
C TYR A 153 -3.86 -7.45 -25.86
N VAL A 154 -3.43 -8.72 -25.84
CA VAL A 154 -2.03 -9.07 -25.55
C VAL A 154 -1.05 -8.43 -26.55
N GLU A 155 -1.41 -8.37 -27.83
CA GLU A 155 -0.60 -7.74 -28.89
C GLU A 155 -0.49 -6.22 -28.74
N TYR A 156 -1.36 -5.60 -27.94
CA TYR A 156 -1.40 -4.16 -27.69
C TYR A 156 -0.76 -3.78 -26.35
N ASP A 157 -0.27 -4.75 -25.57
CA ASP A 157 0.41 -4.51 -24.30
C ASP A 157 1.92 -4.33 -24.54
N PRO A 158 2.49 -3.12 -24.35
CA PRO A 158 3.91 -2.87 -24.58
C PRO A 158 4.85 -3.62 -23.64
N PHE A 159 4.35 -4.20 -22.54
CA PHE A 159 5.13 -5.03 -21.61
C PHE A 159 5.24 -6.49 -22.07
N ILE A 160 4.31 -6.95 -22.91
CA ILE A 160 4.26 -8.35 -23.38
C ILE A 160 4.73 -8.44 -24.83
N THR A 161 4.18 -7.59 -25.70
CA THR A 161 4.51 -7.57 -27.12
C THR A 161 5.36 -6.35 -27.45
N SER A 162 6.43 -6.55 -28.22
CA SER A 162 7.30 -5.46 -28.67
C SER A 162 6.51 -4.46 -29.52
N THR A 163 6.59 -3.17 -29.17
CA THR A 163 5.99 -2.09 -29.97
C THR A 163 6.83 -1.82 -31.22
N ASP A 164 6.15 -1.54 -32.33
CA ASP A 164 6.77 -1.16 -33.61
C ASP A 164 6.66 0.37 -33.79
N PRO A 165 7.76 1.11 -34.03
CA PRO A 165 9.14 0.65 -34.21
C PRO A 165 9.91 0.27 -32.93
N SER A 166 9.66 0.93 -31.80
CA SER A 166 10.30 0.59 -30.52
C SER A 166 9.57 1.20 -29.33
N ASN A 167 9.82 0.68 -28.12
CA ASN A 167 9.24 1.25 -26.89
C ASN A 167 9.97 2.55 -26.52
N PRO A 168 9.27 3.72 -26.48
CA PRO A 168 9.91 5.01 -26.23
C PRO A 168 10.69 5.09 -24.92
N TRP A 169 10.29 4.33 -23.90
CA TRP A 169 10.96 4.31 -22.60
C TRP A 169 12.29 3.54 -22.59
N ILE A 170 12.58 2.79 -23.65
CA ILE A 170 13.80 1.97 -23.79
C ILE A 170 14.72 2.55 -24.85
N SER A 171 14.16 3.03 -25.96
CA SER A 171 14.92 3.53 -27.10
C SER A 171 15.14 5.04 -27.11
N ASP A 172 14.49 5.78 -26.20
CA ASP A 172 14.40 7.25 -26.21
C ASP A 172 13.87 7.83 -27.54
N ASP A 173 13.13 7.02 -28.32
CA ASP A 173 12.49 7.42 -29.57
C ASP A 173 10.97 7.58 -29.39
N THR A 174 10.45 8.78 -29.66
CA THR A 174 9.03 9.12 -29.48
C THR A 174 8.14 8.83 -30.68
N ALA A 175 8.67 8.22 -31.74
CA ALA A 175 7.93 7.95 -32.99
C ALA A 175 6.59 7.20 -32.78
N VAL A 176 6.53 6.25 -31.85
CA VAL A 176 5.28 5.52 -31.54
C VAL A 176 4.18 6.46 -31.04
N TRP A 177 4.50 7.41 -30.16
CA TRP A 177 3.50 8.35 -29.63
C TRP A 177 3.00 9.30 -30.72
N GLU A 178 3.87 9.73 -31.63
CA GLU A 178 3.47 10.55 -32.78
C GLU A 178 2.55 9.77 -33.73
N LEU A 179 2.84 8.50 -33.97
CA LEU A 179 1.99 7.61 -34.78
C LEU A 179 0.63 7.36 -34.13
N GLU A 180 0.60 7.13 -32.81
CA GLU A 180 -0.65 6.96 -32.06
C GLU A 180 -1.50 8.24 -32.02
N ALA A 181 -0.88 9.42 -31.95
CA ALA A 181 -1.57 10.71 -31.99
C ALA A 181 -1.98 11.14 -33.41
N SER A 182 -1.47 10.47 -34.44
CA SER A 182 -1.77 10.77 -35.83
C SER A 182 -3.27 10.72 -36.13
N LYS A 183 -3.71 11.56 -37.07
CA LYS A 183 -5.06 11.51 -37.65
C LYS A 183 -5.23 10.38 -38.65
N GLU A 184 -4.13 9.81 -39.14
CA GLU A 184 -4.11 8.64 -40.02
C GLU A 184 -3.78 7.40 -39.18
N PRO A 185 -4.79 6.60 -38.78
CA PRO A 185 -4.60 5.50 -37.86
C PRO A 185 -3.93 4.32 -38.56
N GLY A 186 -2.90 3.75 -37.93
CA GLY A 186 -2.28 2.51 -38.39
C GLY A 186 -3.22 1.31 -38.30
N GLN A 187 -2.85 0.20 -38.96
CA GLN A 187 -3.70 -1.00 -39.04
C GLN A 187 -4.06 -1.59 -37.67
N GLN A 188 -3.12 -1.62 -36.72
CA GLN A 188 -3.38 -2.14 -35.37
C GLN A 188 -4.44 -1.29 -34.65
N ARG A 189 -4.31 0.04 -34.70
CA ARG A 189 -5.27 0.97 -34.09
C ARG A 189 -6.69 0.77 -34.66
N VAL A 190 -6.82 0.61 -35.98
CA VAL A 190 -8.11 0.33 -36.62
C VAL A 190 -8.64 -1.07 -36.25
N LYS A 191 -7.80 -2.10 -36.21
CA LYS A 191 -8.21 -3.45 -35.79
C LYS A 191 -8.78 -3.47 -34.38
N ARG A 192 -8.22 -2.67 -33.47
CA ARG A 192 -8.70 -2.52 -32.09
C ARG A 192 -10.13 -2.00 -32.00
N TRP A 193 -10.56 -1.15 -32.93
CA TRP A 193 -11.94 -0.67 -32.96
C TRP A 193 -12.96 -1.81 -33.12
N ALA A 194 -12.59 -2.89 -33.81
CA ALA A 194 -13.46 -4.05 -34.00
C ALA A 194 -13.71 -4.86 -32.71
N PHE A 195 -12.98 -4.59 -31.62
CA PHE A 195 -13.15 -5.31 -30.36
C PHE A 195 -14.45 -4.94 -29.65
N GLY A 196 -14.99 -3.76 -29.93
CA GLY A 196 -16.30 -3.35 -29.44
C GLY A 196 -16.54 -1.87 -29.62
N ILE A 197 -17.82 -1.48 -29.51
CA ILE A 197 -18.25 -0.09 -29.72
C ILE A 197 -17.52 0.88 -28.78
N ASN A 198 -17.18 0.46 -27.57
CA ASN A 198 -16.43 1.29 -26.63
C ASN A 198 -15.02 1.64 -27.11
N GLU A 199 -14.35 0.78 -27.91
CA GLU A 199 -13.02 1.11 -28.43
C GLU A 199 -13.12 2.15 -29.55
N VAL A 200 -14.09 1.99 -30.46
CA VAL A 200 -14.43 3.01 -31.48
C VAL A 200 -14.76 4.34 -30.80
N LEU A 201 -15.60 4.29 -29.77
CA LEU A 201 -16.04 5.47 -29.03
C LEU A 201 -15.00 5.99 -28.03
N LYS A 202 -13.83 5.40 -27.84
CA LYS A 202 -12.74 6.04 -27.07
C LYS A 202 -11.78 6.76 -27.99
N ASP A 203 -11.59 6.23 -29.20
CA ASP A 203 -10.70 6.78 -30.19
C ASP A 203 -11.33 7.97 -30.93
N GLN A 204 -10.66 9.12 -30.94
CA GLN A 204 -11.15 10.32 -31.63
C GLN A 204 -11.37 10.08 -33.14
N VAL A 205 -10.42 9.42 -33.82
CA VAL A 205 -10.53 9.12 -35.25
C VAL A 205 -11.58 8.03 -35.46
N GLY A 206 -11.66 7.05 -34.57
CA GLY A 206 -12.69 6.00 -34.60
C GLY A 206 -14.10 6.57 -34.53
N ARG A 207 -14.34 7.51 -33.61
CA ARG A 207 -15.62 8.25 -33.49
C ARG A 207 -15.96 9.01 -34.77
N GLU A 208 -15.00 9.74 -35.33
CA GLU A 208 -15.21 10.52 -36.55
C GLU A 208 -15.59 9.63 -37.74
N GLN A 209 -14.90 8.50 -37.93
CA GLN A 209 -15.22 7.55 -38.99
C GLN A 209 -16.60 6.90 -38.76
N PHE A 210 -16.92 6.54 -37.53
CA PHE A 210 -18.21 5.97 -37.19
C PHE A 210 -19.36 6.96 -37.39
N LEU A 211 -19.18 8.22 -36.98
CA LEU A 211 -20.15 9.29 -37.23
C LEU A 211 -20.35 9.52 -38.73
N LYS A 212 -19.25 9.60 -39.50
CA LYS A 212 -19.31 9.76 -40.96
C LYS A 212 -20.07 8.63 -41.63
N PHE A 213 -19.89 7.39 -41.18
CA PHE A 213 -20.67 6.25 -41.64
C PHE A 213 -22.16 6.43 -41.32
N LEU A 214 -22.52 6.77 -40.08
CA LEU A 214 -23.91 6.99 -39.69
C LEU A 214 -24.58 8.15 -40.45
N GLU A 215 -23.84 9.24 -40.72
CA GLU A 215 -24.33 10.36 -41.53
C GLU A 215 -24.62 9.93 -42.97
N SER A 216 -23.79 9.05 -43.55
CA SER A 216 -24.02 8.51 -44.89
C SER A 216 -25.27 7.62 -44.98
N GLU A 217 -25.66 7.01 -43.85
CA GLU A 217 -26.86 6.19 -43.68
C GLU A 217 -28.04 6.99 -43.09
N PHE A 218 -27.93 8.33 -43.01
CA PHE A 218 -28.94 9.23 -42.41
C PHE A 218 -29.41 8.81 -41.00
N SER A 219 -28.52 8.21 -40.22
CA SER A 219 -28.82 7.55 -38.93
C SER A 219 -27.93 8.05 -37.77
N SER A 220 -27.41 9.27 -37.85
CA SER A 220 -26.45 9.82 -36.87
C SER A 220 -27.09 10.44 -35.61
N GLU A 221 -28.42 10.46 -35.50
CA GLU A 221 -29.16 11.18 -34.45
C GLU A 221 -28.79 10.76 -33.01
N ASN A 222 -28.47 9.48 -32.81
CA ASN A 222 -28.14 8.94 -31.48
C ASN A 222 -26.70 9.23 -31.01
N LEU A 223 -25.80 9.61 -31.94
CA LEU A 223 -24.37 9.80 -31.65
C LEU A 223 -23.96 11.28 -31.61
N ARG A 224 -24.73 12.14 -32.26
CA ARG A 224 -24.48 13.58 -32.36
C ARG A 224 -24.51 14.29 -31.00
#